data_AF-A0A7C5HJE9-F1
#
_entry.id   AF-A0A7C5HJE9-F1
#
_cell.length_a   1.000
_cell.length_b   1.000
_cell.length_c   1.000
_cell.angle_alpha   90.00
_cell.angle_beta   90.00
_cell.angle_gamma   90.00
#
_symmetry.space_group_name_H-M   'P 1'
#
loop_
_entity.id
_entity.type
_entity.pdbx_description
1 polymer ?
#
loop_
_entity_poly.entity_id
_entity_poly.type
_entity_poly.pdbx_seq_one_letter_code
_entity_poly.pdbx_strand_id
1 'polypeptide(L)'
;MKIAIISDIHSNLEALTRVLSEIKVVDKVFCLGDIVGYGANPEECVEMIRERVDLCIAGNHDYGVIGKTDIQCFNSAARQAIIWTRNHISESAKKYLGNLTLTESYDNMSFTHGVFSFPESWNYIFSLKDAVKEFHYMDNNIGFVGHSHIPGVLFEKNGEYGTLKGSEFTFED
;
A
#
# COMPACT_ATOMS: atom_id res chain seq x y z
N MET A 1 9.44 16.68 10.83
CA MET A 1 9.47 15.82 9.63
C MET A 1 8.05 15.71 9.09
N LYS A 2 7.87 15.78 7.78
CA LYS A 2 6.57 15.62 7.08
C LYS A 2 6.70 14.52 6.06
N ILE A 3 5.85 13.50 6.15
CA ILE A 3 5.85 12.35 5.24
C ILE A 3 4.49 12.28 4.56
N ALA A 4 4.48 12.12 3.24
CA ALA A 4 3.28 11.77 2.49
C ALA A 4 3.22 10.25 2.31
N ILE A 5 2.04 9.66 2.50
CA ILE A 5 1.80 8.23 2.33
C ILE A 5 0.67 8.06 1.30
N ILE A 6 0.90 7.21 0.30
CA ILE A 6 -0.05 6.87 -0.75
C ILE A 6 -0.18 5.35 -0.88
N SER A 7 -1.28 4.84 -1.43
CA SER A 7 -1.51 3.41 -1.66
C SER A 7 -2.54 3.22 -2.76
N ASP A 8 -2.69 1.98 -3.25
CA ASP A 8 -3.78 1.53 -4.12
C ASP A 8 -3.92 2.39 -5.39
N ILE A 9 -2.77 2.63 -6.04
CA ILE A 9 -2.68 3.48 -7.25
C ILE A 9 -3.38 2.80 -8.42
N HIS A 10 -3.22 1.49 -8.55
CA HIS A 10 -3.90 0.67 -9.54
C HIS A 10 -3.83 1.21 -10.96
N SER A 11 -2.61 1.48 -11.43
CA SER A 11 -2.34 1.93 -12.80
C SER A 11 -3.15 3.17 -13.22
N ASN A 12 -3.62 3.97 -12.25
CA ASN A 12 -4.40 5.18 -12.49
C ASN A 12 -3.46 6.39 -12.54
N LEU A 13 -2.91 6.62 -13.73
CA LEU A 13 -1.90 7.65 -13.95
C LEU A 13 -2.43 9.05 -13.65
N GLU A 14 -3.67 9.34 -14.01
CA GLU A 14 -4.30 10.64 -13.76
C GLU A 14 -4.44 10.93 -12.27
N ALA A 15 -4.90 9.96 -11.49
CA ALA A 15 -5.00 10.09 -10.04
C ALA A 15 -3.62 10.23 -9.40
N LEU A 16 -2.66 9.38 -9.76
CA LEU A 16 -1.29 9.46 -9.23
C LEU A 16 -0.66 10.82 -9.52
N THR A 17 -0.73 11.27 -10.77
CA THR A 17 -0.21 12.57 -11.20
C THR A 17 -0.84 13.70 -10.39
N ARG A 18 -2.16 13.64 -10.19
CA ARG A 18 -2.88 14.66 -9.41
C ARG A 18 -2.42 14.67 -7.96
N VAL A 19 -2.36 13.52 -7.30
CA VAL A 19 -1.95 13.40 -5.88
C VAL A 19 -0.51 13.89 -5.69
N LEU A 20 0.42 13.41 -6.51
CA LEU A 20 1.83 13.83 -6.42
C LEU A 20 2.03 15.33 -6.70
N SER A 21 1.18 15.96 -7.51
CA SER A 21 1.22 17.42 -7.74
C SER A 21 0.75 18.25 -6.53
N GLU A 22 -0.09 17.66 -5.66
CA GLU A 22 -0.61 18.32 -4.46
C GLU A 22 0.26 18.07 -3.22
N ILE A 23 1.09 17.03 -3.24
CA ILE A 23 2.11 16.81 -2.21
C ILE A 23 3.18 17.90 -2.35
N LYS A 24 3.04 18.96 -1.54
CA LYS A 24 3.95 20.11 -1.50
C LYS A 24 4.68 20.15 -0.15
N VAL A 25 6.00 20.29 -0.20
CA VAL A 25 6.86 20.49 0.99
C VAL A 25 6.73 19.34 2.00
N VAL A 26 7.12 18.14 1.57
CA VAL A 26 7.34 16.96 2.43
C VAL A 26 8.79 16.53 2.35
N ASP A 27 9.28 15.89 3.41
CA ASP A 27 10.64 15.35 3.48
C ASP A 27 10.75 13.99 2.78
N LYS A 28 9.66 13.22 2.80
CA LYS A 28 9.57 11.87 2.22
C LYS A 28 8.20 11.57 1.64
N VAL A 29 8.17 10.72 0.62
CA VAL A 29 6.94 10.12 0.07
C VAL A 29 7.07 8.61 0.12
N PHE A 30 6.12 7.92 0.73
CA PHE A 30 6.07 6.46 0.83
C PHE A 30 4.83 5.91 0.12
N CYS A 31 4.97 4.73 -0.49
CA CYS A 31 3.88 4.02 -1.16
C CYS A 31 3.65 2.64 -0.54
N LEU A 32 2.39 2.34 -0.21
CA LEU A 32 2.00 1.07 0.39
C LEU A 32 1.62 0.00 -0.64
N GLY A 33 2.11 0.10 -1.87
CA GLY A 33 1.89 -0.90 -2.91
C GLY A 33 0.57 -0.78 -3.67
N ASP A 34 0.30 -1.80 -4.48
CA ASP A 34 -0.70 -1.84 -5.53
C ASP A 34 -0.51 -0.67 -6.51
N ILE A 35 0.71 -0.57 -7.02
CA ILE A 35 1.09 0.38 -8.07
C ILE A 35 0.32 0.06 -9.35
N VAL A 36 0.17 -1.25 -9.64
CA VAL A 36 -0.47 -1.75 -10.87
C VAL A 36 -1.77 -2.49 -10.61
N GLY A 37 -2.45 -2.89 -11.69
CA GLY A 37 -3.74 -3.57 -11.66
C GLY A 37 -4.91 -2.61 -11.90
N TYR A 38 -6.05 -3.15 -12.33
CA TYR A 38 -7.25 -2.41 -12.78
C TYR A 38 -7.04 -1.37 -13.92
N GLY A 39 -6.32 -0.27 -13.67
CA GLY A 39 -6.10 0.82 -14.61
C GLY A 39 -5.19 0.47 -15.81
N ALA A 40 -5.15 1.38 -16.78
CA ALA A 40 -4.58 1.12 -18.11
C ALA A 40 -3.12 1.61 -18.28
N ASN A 41 -2.53 2.29 -17.30
CA ASN A 41 -1.19 2.89 -17.38
C ASN A 41 -0.20 2.30 -16.34
N PRO A 42 0.04 0.98 -16.37
CA PRO A 42 0.92 0.33 -15.39
C PRO A 42 2.39 0.76 -15.52
N GLU A 43 2.90 0.92 -16.74
CA GLU A 43 4.30 1.31 -16.98
C GLU A 43 4.58 2.70 -16.42
N GLU A 44 3.73 3.67 -16.78
CA GLU A 44 3.90 5.06 -16.37
C GLU A 44 3.76 5.22 -14.86
N CYS A 45 2.85 4.47 -14.23
CA CYS A 45 2.72 4.47 -12.77
C CYS A 45 3.96 3.89 -12.09
N VAL A 46 4.51 2.77 -12.59
CA VAL A 46 5.74 2.19 -12.04
C VAL A 46 6.94 3.12 -12.17
N GLU A 47 7.13 3.75 -13.33
CA GLU A 47 8.23 4.70 -13.52
C GLU A 47 8.07 5.93 -12.63
N MET A 48 6.85 6.46 -12.50
CA MET A 48 6.57 7.60 -11.63
C MET A 48 6.81 7.29 -10.16
N ILE A 49 6.42 6.10 -9.68
CA ILE A 49 6.71 5.68 -8.30
C ILE A 49 8.21 5.51 -8.08
N ARG A 50 8.92 4.88 -9.03
CA ARG A 50 10.37 4.73 -8.93
C ARG A 50 11.11 6.06 -8.84
N GLU A 51 10.65 7.08 -9.55
CA GLU A 51 11.29 8.41 -9.56
C GLU A 51 10.94 9.25 -8.33
N ARG A 52 9.70 9.14 -7.81
CA ARG A 52 9.12 10.15 -6.92
C ARG A 52 8.88 9.67 -5.49
N VAL A 53 9.07 8.39 -5.20
CA VAL A 53 8.80 7.79 -3.89
C VAL A 53 10.09 7.26 -3.28
N ASP A 54 10.31 7.54 -2.00
CA ASP A 54 11.51 7.17 -1.25
C ASP A 54 11.49 5.72 -0.76
N LEU A 55 10.29 5.19 -0.47
CA LEU A 55 10.08 3.84 0.03
C LEU A 55 8.77 3.29 -0.54
N CYS A 56 8.82 2.10 -1.11
CA CYS A 56 7.63 1.41 -1.62
C CYS A 56 7.65 -0.05 -1.19
N ILE A 57 6.53 -0.53 -0.69
CA ILE A 57 6.27 -1.96 -0.49
C ILE A 57 5.39 -2.51 -1.61
N ALA A 58 5.33 -3.83 -1.73
CA ALA A 58 4.49 -4.51 -2.70
C ALA A 58 3.06 -4.67 -2.19
N GLY A 59 2.10 -4.48 -3.09
CA GLY A 59 0.73 -4.96 -2.91
C GLY A 59 0.48 -6.30 -3.60
N ASN A 60 -0.73 -6.83 -3.44
CA ASN A 60 -1.11 -8.13 -3.99
C ASN A 60 -1.23 -8.09 -5.52
N HIS A 61 -1.56 -6.96 -6.12
CA HIS A 61 -1.58 -6.79 -7.58
C HIS A 61 -0.16 -6.71 -8.16
N ASP A 62 0.77 -6.04 -7.47
CA ASP A 62 2.17 -5.96 -7.90
C ASP A 62 2.80 -7.35 -7.95
N TYR A 63 2.68 -8.12 -6.86
CA TYR A 63 3.14 -9.51 -6.80
C TYR A 63 2.34 -10.45 -7.68
N GLY A 64 1.04 -10.15 -7.88
CA GLY A 64 0.20 -10.83 -8.84
C GLY A 64 0.76 -10.70 -10.25
N VAL A 65 1.19 -9.52 -10.69
CA VAL A 65 1.78 -9.32 -12.02
C VAL A 65 3.05 -10.14 -12.19
N ILE A 66 3.96 -10.17 -11.21
CA ILE A 66 5.24 -10.88 -11.34
C ILE A 66 5.19 -12.35 -10.91
N GLY A 67 4.00 -12.88 -10.58
CA GLY A 67 3.77 -14.30 -10.32
C GLY A 67 4.20 -14.79 -8.94
N LYS A 68 4.43 -13.89 -7.98
CA LYS A 68 4.68 -14.22 -6.56
C LYS A 68 3.41 -14.44 -5.75
N THR A 69 2.26 -13.98 -6.25
CA THR A 69 0.95 -14.19 -5.64
C THR A 69 0.04 -14.97 -6.56
N ASP A 70 -0.65 -15.98 -6.03
CA ASP A 70 -1.68 -16.71 -6.76
C ASP A 70 -2.90 -15.83 -6.99
N ILE A 71 -3.23 -15.58 -8.26
CA ILE A 71 -4.32 -14.72 -8.68
C ILE A 71 -5.65 -15.50 -8.86
N GLN A 72 -5.68 -16.80 -8.57
CA GLN A 72 -6.91 -17.60 -8.68
C GLN A 72 -7.99 -17.18 -7.69
N CYS A 73 -7.59 -16.73 -6.49
CA CYS A 73 -8.50 -16.24 -5.46
C CYS A 73 -8.98 -14.80 -5.70
N PHE A 74 -8.44 -14.10 -6.71
CA PHE A 74 -8.81 -12.72 -7.01
C PHE A 74 -10.17 -12.70 -7.71
N ASN A 75 -10.90 -11.60 -7.52
CA ASN A 75 -12.12 -11.36 -8.30
C ASN A 75 -11.81 -11.33 -9.82
N SER A 76 -12.82 -11.60 -10.64
CA SER A 76 -12.65 -11.77 -12.08
C SER A 76 -12.06 -10.54 -12.78
N ALA A 77 -12.41 -9.33 -12.34
CA ALA A 77 -11.91 -8.09 -12.92
C ALA A 77 -10.43 -7.88 -12.57
N ALA A 78 -10.06 -8.05 -11.30
CA ALA A 78 -8.69 -7.96 -10.82
C ALA A 78 -7.78 -8.95 -11.54
N ARG A 79 -8.20 -10.21 -11.64
CA ARG A 79 -7.44 -11.27 -12.32
C ARG A 79 -7.21 -10.95 -13.79
N GLN A 80 -8.24 -10.49 -14.51
CA GLN A 80 -8.12 -10.10 -15.90
C GLN A 80 -7.17 -8.91 -16.08
N ALA A 81 -7.26 -7.91 -15.21
CA ALA A 81 -6.38 -6.74 -15.25
C ALA A 81 -4.92 -7.12 -15.00
N ILE A 82 -4.65 -8.04 -14.07
CA ILE A 82 -3.29 -8.55 -13.83
C ILE A 82 -2.75 -9.30 -15.05
N ILE A 83 -3.55 -10.19 -15.64
CA ILE A 83 -3.16 -10.93 -16.86
C ILE A 83 -2.87 -9.97 -18.01
N TRP A 84 -3.70 -8.94 -18.18
CA TRP A 84 -3.46 -7.91 -19.17
C TRP A 84 -2.16 -7.15 -18.87
N THR A 85 -1.99 -6.68 -17.63
CA THR A 85 -0.80 -5.90 -17.21
C THR A 85 0.50 -6.66 -17.42
N ARG A 86 0.54 -7.97 -17.15
CA ARG A 86 1.70 -8.85 -17.40
C ARG A 86 2.23 -8.76 -18.83
N ASN A 87 1.34 -8.53 -19.80
CA ASN A 87 1.64 -8.45 -21.22
C ASN A 87 1.87 -7.01 -21.72
N HIS A 88 1.61 -6.00 -20.89
CA HIS A 88 1.65 -4.58 -21.25
C HIS A 88 2.63 -3.77 -20.39
N ILE A 89 3.57 -4.45 -19.75
CA ILE A 89 4.59 -3.82 -18.91
C ILE A 89 5.96 -4.42 -19.21
N SER A 90 7.00 -3.59 -19.14
CA SER A 90 8.37 -3.93 -19.48
C SER A 90 9.01 -4.89 -18.47
N GLU A 91 10.07 -5.58 -18.89
CA GLU A 91 10.86 -6.42 -17.98
C GLU A 91 11.57 -5.59 -16.89
N SER A 92 11.88 -4.32 -17.19
CA SER A 92 12.43 -3.38 -16.20
C SER A 92 11.44 -3.11 -15.08
N ALA A 93 10.20 -2.80 -15.44
CA ALA A 93 9.13 -2.59 -14.47
C ALA A 93 8.80 -3.88 -13.69
N LYS A 94 8.74 -5.05 -14.35
CA LYS A 94 8.59 -6.33 -13.64
C LYS A 94 9.72 -6.58 -12.64
N LYS A 95 10.98 -6.27 -13.02
CA LYS A 95 12.12 -6.40 -12.12
C LYS A 95 12.00 -5.45 -10.92
N TYR A 96 11.54 -4.22 -11.13
CA TYR A 96 11.27 -3.29 -10.05
C TYR A 96 10.21 -3.83 -9.09
N LEU A 97 9.04 -4.25 -9.60
CA LEU A 97 7.98 -4.86 -8.78
C LEU A 97 8.47 -6.11 -8.05
N GLY A 98 9.30 -6.92 -8.70
CA GLY A 98 9.89 -8.13 -8.11
C GLY A 98 10.90 -7.86 -6.99
N ASN A 99 11.43 -6.64 -6.87
CA ASN A 99 12.37 -6.25 -5.81
C ASN A 99 11.69 -5.56 -4.62
N LEU A 100 10.41 -5.19 -4.74
CA LEU A 100 9.64 -4.65 -3.63
C LEU A 100 9.54 -5.68 -2.51
N THR A 101 9.60 -5.21 -1.27
CA THR A 101 9.41 -6.01 -0.05
C THR A 101 7.94 -5.97 0.38
N LEU A 102 7.51 -6.91 1.22
CA LEU A 102 6.14 -6.94 1.73
C LEU A 102 5.93 -5.97 2.90
N THR A 103 7.00 -5.71 3.66
CA THR A 103 6.98 -4.91 4.87
C THR A 103 8.25 -4.09 4.94
N GLU A 104 8.12 -2.88 5.49
CA GLU A 104 9.24 -2.00 5.78
C GLU A 104 9.01 -1.26 7.10
N SER A 105 10.04 -0.59 7.60
CA SER A 105 9.94 0.32 8.74
C SER A 105 10.76 1.58 8.51
N TYR A 106 10.32 2.67 9.14
CA TYR A 106 11.04 3.95 9.14
C TYR A 106 10.72 4.71 10.41
N ASP A 107 11.74 5.03 11.21
CA ASP A 107 11.60 5.64 12.54
C ASP A 107 10.63 4.82 13.41
N ASN A 108 9.56 5.41 13.94
CA ASN A 108 8.53 4.75 14.74
C ASN A 108 7.32 4.26 13.92
N MET A 109 7.51 3.99 12.62
CA MET A 109 6.45 3.57 11.70
C MET A 109 6.76 2.23 11.05
N SER A 110 5.74 1.37 10.97
CA SER A 110 5.75 0.11 10.23
C SER A 110 4.78 0.16 9.05
N PHE A 111 5.14 -0.48 7.94
CA PHE A 111 4.37 -0.48 6.70
C PHE A 111 4.10 -1.92 6.24
N THR A 112 2.86 -2.20 5.86
CA THR A 112 2.45 -3.43 5.15
C THR A 112 1.28 -3.08 4.24
N HIS A 113 1.04 -3.86 3.18
CA HIS A 113 -0.09 -3.56 2.29
C HIS A 113 -1.43 -3.94 2.94
N GLY A 114 -1.55 -5.16 3.49
CA GLY A 114 -2.79 -5.68 4.06
C GLY A 114 -2.76 -5.83 5.59
N VAL A 115 -1.95 -6.78 6.09
CA VAL A 115 -1.85 -7.13 7.51
C VAL A 115 -0.38 -7.31 7.94
N PHE A 116 -0.09 -7.19 9.23
CA PHE A 116 1.26 -7.31 9.78
C PHE A 116 1.61 -8.76 10.14
N SER A 117 0.63 -9.51 10.66
CA SER A 117 0.81 -10.88 11.17
C SER A 117 1.27 -11.88 10.11
N PHE A 118 0.72 -11.78 8.90
CA PHE A 118 1.09 -12.62 7.76
C PHE A 118 0.90 -11.85 6.44
N PRO A 119 1.87 -11.00 6.04
CA PRO A 119 1.72 -10.07 4.93
C PRO A 119 1.36 -10.73 3.59
N GLU A 120 1.86 -11.93 3.32
CA GLU A 120 1.58 -12.70 2.10
C GLU A 120 0.11 -13.17 1.96
N SER A 121 -0.68 -13.09 3.04
CA SER A 121 -2.09 -13.47 2.99
C SER A 121 -2.97 -12.44 2.28
N TRP A 122 -2.53 -11.19 2.20
CA TRP A 122 -3.32 -10.08 1.67
C TRP A 122 -4.71 -9.98 2.33
N ASN A 123 -4.78 -10.28 3.62
CA ASN A 123 -6.00 -10.08 4.37
C ASN A 123 -6.28 -8.58 4.52
N TYR A 124 -7.55 -8.23 4.62
CA TYR A 124 -8.01 -6.86 4.83
C TYR A 124 -8.16 -6.55 6.31
N ILE A 125 -7.89 -5.30 6.68
CA ILE A 125 -8.30 -4.71 7.95
C ILE A 125 -9.49 -3.79 7.66
N PHE A 126 -10.72 -4.29 7.87
CA PHE A 126 -11.95 -3.49 7.69
C PHE A 126 -12.56 -3.04 9.02
N SER A 127 -12.21 -3.69 10.12
CA SER A 127 -12.84 -3.45 11.41
C SER A 127 -11.83 -3.35 12.54
N LEU A 128 -12.27 -2.77 13.65
CA LEU A 128 -11.49 -2.74 14.89
C LEU A 128 -11.10 -4.15 15.36
N LYS A 129 -11.98 -5.13 15.18
CA LYS A 129 -11.71 -6.53 15.54
C LYS A 129 -10.57 -7.13 14.73
N ASP A 130 -10.41 -6.71 13.47
CA ASP A 130 -9.30 -7.14 12.62
C ASP A 130 -8.01 -6.46 13.10
N ALA A 131 -8.03 -5.14 13.27
CA ALA A 131 -6.87 -4.35 13.70
C ALA A 131 -6.31 -4.80 15.07
N VAL A 132 -7.18 -5.13 16.03
CA VAL A 132 -6.77 -5.60 17.37
C VAL A 132 -5.80 -6.78 17.31
N LYS A 133 -6.00 -7.69 16.35
CA LYS A 133 -5.12 -8.85 16.19
C LYS A 133 -3.75 -8.45 15.66
N GLU A 134 -3.70 -7.38 14.86
CA GLU A 134 -2.51 -6.95 14.13
C GLU A 134 -1.59 -6.05 14.95
N PHE A 135 -2.11 -5.31 15.95
CA PHE A 135 -1.29 -4.44 16.81
C PHE A 135 -0.11 -5.19 17.47
N HIS A 136 -0.28 -6.46 17.83
CA HIS A 136 0.77 -7.27 18.45
C HIS A 136 1.91 -7.67 17.50
N TYR A 137 1.70 -7.54 16.19
CA TYR A 137 2.68 -7.88 15.15
C TYR A 137 3.37 -6.65 14.57
N MET A 138 2.99 -5.45 15.03
CA MET A 138 3.67 -4.23 14.65
C MET A 138 4.95 -4.07 15.48
N ASP A 139 6.07 -3.84 14.79
CA ASP A 139 7.34 -3.54 15.45
C ASP A 139 7.38 -2.13 16.08
N ASN A 140 6.48 -1.24 15.65
CA ASN A 140 6.45 0.16 16.04
C ASN A 140 5.05 0.63 16.45
N ASN A 141 4.97 1.79 17.11
CA ASN A 141 3.72 2.36 17.63
C ASN A 141 2.73 2.80 16.54
N ILE A 142 3.21 3.10 15.33
CA ILE A 142 2.37 3.56 14.23
C ILE A 142 2.48 2.58 13.07
N GLY A 143 1.33 2.10 12.58
CA GLY A 143 1.24 1.16 11.47
C GLY A 143 0.43 1.75 10.34
N PHE A 144 0.96 1.70 9.13
CA PHE A 144 0.24 2.10 7.92
C PHE A 144 -0.07 0.88 7.06
N VAL A 145 -1.33 0.78 6.67
CA VAL A 145 -1.87 -0.27 5.79
C VAL A 145 -2.66 0.35 4.64
N GLY A 146 -2.66 -0.33 3.51
CA GLY A 146 -3.48 -0.02 2.33
C GLY A 146 -4.60 -1.04 2.15
N HIS A 147 -4.77 -1.50 0.90
CA HIS A 147 -5.56 -2.67 0.48
C HIS A 147 -7.08 -2.54 0.63
N SER A 148 -7.57 -1.94 1.72
CA SER A 148 -9.00 -1.70 1.94
C SER A 148 -9.59 -0.63 1.03
N HIS A 149 -8.73 0.25 0.49
CA HIS A 149 -9.10 1.47 -0.25
C HIS A 149 -9.97 2.44 0.57
N ILE A 150 -9.98 2.30 1.90
CA ILE A 150 -10.80 3.09 2.81
C ILE A 150 -9.88 3.80 3.81
N PRO A 151 -9.87 5.15 3.86
CA PRO A 151 -9.10 5.86 4.85
C PRO A 151 -9.71 5.69 6.24
N GLY A 152 -8.87 5.51 7.26
CA GLY A 152 -9.29 5.42 8.64
C GLY A 152 -8.12 5.29 9.60
N VAL A 153 -8.40 5.52 10.88
CA VAL A 153 -7.45 5.30 11.97
C VAL A 153 -8.11 4.39 12.99
N LEU A 154 -7.41 3.31 13.34
CA LEU A 154 -7.75 2.42 14.45
C LEU A 154 -6.61 2.51 15.45
N PHE A 155 -6.93 2.54 16.75
CA PHE A 155 -5.93 2.71 17.79
C PHE A 155 -6.21 1.82 19.00
N GLU A 156 -5.16 1.57 19.76
CA GLU A 156 -5.17 1.06 21.12
C GLU A 156 -4.52 2.12 22.02
N LYS A 157 -5.18 2.48 23.14
CA LYS A 157 -4.65 3.40 24.14
C LYS A 157 -5.04 2.91 25.53
N ASN A 158 -4.05 2.58 26.36
CA ASN A 158 -4.26 2.07 27.73
C ASN A 158 -5.19 0.84 27.79
N GLY A 159 -5.11 -0.05 26.81
CA GLY A 159 -5.97 -1.23 26.70
C GLY A 159 -7.38 -0.97 26.14
N GLU A 160 -7.71 0.28 25.81
CA GLU A 160 -8.96 0.63 25.12
C GLU A 160 -8.73 0.75 23.62
N TYR A 161 -9.67 0.21 22.84
CA TYR A 161 -9.60 0.17 21.38
C TYR A 161 -10.64 1.11 20.77
N GLY A 162 -10.25 1.83 19.73
CA GLY A 162 -11.14 2.80 19.09
C GLY A 162 -10.88 3.04 17.61
N THR A 163 -11.78 3.82 17.01
CA THR A 163 -11.65 4.32 15.64
C THR A 163 -11.77 5.84 15.66
N LEU A 164 -10.97 6.53 14.85
CA LEU A 164 -11.11 7.97 14.66
C LEU A 164 -11.70 8.25 13.27
N LYS A 165 -12.59 9.24 13.21
CA LYS A 165 -13.18 9.76 11.98
C LYS A 165 -12.72 11.19 11.77
N GLY A 166 -12.36 11.54 10.55
CA GLY A 166 -11.85 12.87 10.22
C GLY A 166 -10.69 12.79 9.23
N SER A 167 -10.09 13.94 8.95
CA SER A 167 -8.93 14.09 8.05
C SER A 167 -7.65 14.46 8.78
N GLU A 168 -7.73 14.82 10.06
CA GLU A 168 -6.61 15.28 10.87
C GLU A 168 -6.70 14.65 12.26
N PHE A 169 -5.57 14.10 12.72
CA PHE A 169 -5.45 13.43 14.00
C PHE A 169 -4.15 13.83 14.68
N THR A 170 -4.14 13.84 16.00
CA THR A 170 -2.93 14.09 16.81
C THR A 170 -2.81 12.97 17.81
N PHE A 171 -1.65 12.31 17.83
CA PHE A 171 -1.30 11.29 18.80
C PHE A 171 -0.37 11.97 19.81
N GLU A 172 -0.70 11.83 21.10
CA GLU A 172 0.18 12.24 22.20
C GLU A 172 1.01 11.01 22.61
N ASP A 173 2.27 11.24 22.95
CA ASP A 173 3.19 10.22 23.48
C ASP A 173 2.72 9.65 24.83
#